data_AF-A0A7W1Z471-F1
#
_entry.id   AF-A0A7W1Z471-F1
#
_cell.length_a   1.000
_cell.length_b   1.000
_cell.length_c   1.000
_cell.angle_alpha   90.00
_cell.angle_beta   90.00
_cell.angle_gamma   90.00
#
_symmetry.space_group_name_H-M   'P 1'
#
loop_
_entity.id
_entity.type
_entity.pdbx_description
1 polymer ?
#
loop_
_entity_poly.entity_id
_entity_poly.type
_entity_poly.pdbx_seq_one_letter_code
_entity_poly.pdbx_strand_id
1 'polypeptide(L)'
;YSGEQVEYLKEREKGEFAEVQTKVVSPKVQIPLDYRLLQKNGEWRVYDVVIDGVSLMKNYRGQFSRIINSSSFEALLEKLRSKADLGTSS
;
A
#
# COMPACT_ATOMS: atom_id res chain seq x y z
N TYR A 1 -2.94 -10.41 -17.39
CA TYR A 1 -4.18 -9.92 -16.74
C TYR A 1 -4.97 -11.13 -16.24
N SER A 2 -5.05 -11.31 -14.92
CA SER A 2 -5.48 -12.50 -14.16
C SER A 2 -7.00 -12.66 -13.99
N GLY A 3 -7.84 -11.79 -14.58
CA GLY A 3 -9.29 -11.81 -14.39
C GLY A 3 -9.76 -11.27 -13.03
N GLU A 4 -8.88 -10.63 -12.28
CA GLU A 4 -9.20 -9.96 -11.02
C GLU A 4 -9.92 -8.64 -11.29
N GLN A 5 -11.02 -8.41 -10.58
CA GLN A 5 -11.80 -7.17 -10.62
C GLN A 5 -11.65 -6.41 -9.31
N VAL A 6 -11.53 -5.09 -9.39
CA VAL A 6 -11.54 -4.21 -8.21
C VAL A 6 -12.92 -3.57 -8.11
N GLU A 7 -13.66 -3.89 -7.06
CA GLU A 7 -14.95 -3.30 -6.74
C GLU A 7 -14.77 -2.13 -5.79
N TYR A 8 -15.25 -0.95 -6.18
CA TYR A 8 -15.38 0.18 -5.26
C TYR A 8 -16.55 -0.09 -4.29
N LEU A 9 -16.34 0.15 -3.00
CA LEU A 9 -17.38 -0.01 -1.99
C LEU A 9 -17.89 1.33 -1.48
N LYS A 10 -16.99 2.17 -0.96
CA LYS A 10 -17.30 3.52 -0.44
C LYS A 10 -16.04 4.31 -0.18
N GLU A 11 -16.22 5.59 0.09
CA GLU A 11 -15.16 6.47 0.61
C GLU A 11 -15.59 7.23 1.86
N ARG A 12 -14.59 7.66 2.63
CA ARG A 12 -14.77 8.55 3.78
C ARG A 12 -13.68 9.60 3.76
N GLU A 13 -14.07 10.86 3.75
CA GLU A 13 -13.16 11.99 3.83
C GLU A 13 -13.17 12.63 5.22
N LYS A 14 -12.02 13.12 5.66
CA LYS A 14 -11.84 13.87 6.91
C LYS A 14 -10.69 14.86 6.75
N GLY A 15 -11.01 16.11 6.42
CA GLY A 15 -10.01 17.15 6.16
C GLY A 15 -9.15 16.76 4.96
N GLU A 16 -7.84 16.76 5.12
CA GLU A 16 -6.89 16.36 4.06
C GLU A 16 -6.73 14.85 3.92
N PHE A 17 -7.49 14.03 4.66
CA PHE A 17 -7.39 12.59 4.62
C PHE A 17 -8.63 11.97 3.98
N ALA A 18 -8.42 10.89 3.22
CA ALA A 18 -9.51 10.05 2.73
C ALA A 18 -9.18 8.56 2.92
N GLU A 19 -10.21 7.75 3.08
CA GLU A 19 -10.12 6.29 2.99
C GLU A 19 -11.11 5.81 1.93
N VAL A 20 -10.58 5.16 0.89
CA VAL A 20 -11.37 4.54 -0.18
C VAL A 20 -11.34 3.04 0.01
N GLN A 21 -12.50 2.46 0.26
CA GLN A 21 -12.67 1.03 0.52
C GLN A 21 -13.01 0.33 -0.78
N THR A 22 -12.22 -0.69 -1.09
CA THR A 22 -12.40 -1.52 -2.28
C THR A 22 -12.37 -3.00 -1.92
N LYS A 23 -12.74 -3.85 -2.86
CA LYS A 23 -12.59 -5.30 -2.75
C LYS A 23 -12.01 -5.84 -4.03
N VAL A 24 -10.93 -6.59 -3.94
CA VAL A 24 -10.44 -7.39 -5.07
C VAL A 24 -11.26 -8.67 -5.12
N VAL A 25 -11.87 -8.95 -6.26
CA VAL A 25 -12.70 -10.12 -6.51
C VAL A 25 -12.06 -10.98 -7.58
N SER A 26 -11.89 -12.25 -7.25
CA SER A 26 -11.53 -13.32 -8.15
C SER A 26 -12.52 -14.49 -7.97
N PRO A 27 -12.57 -15.48 -8.87
CA PRO A 27 -13.45 -16.63 -8.72
C PRO A 27 -13.28 -17.42 -7.41
N LYS A 28 -12.13 -17.30 -6.73
CA LYS A 28 -11.79 -18.08 -5.53
C LYS A 28 -11.65 -17.25 -4.27
N VAL A 29 -11.36 -15.96 -4.39
CA VAL A 29 -10.97 -15.11 -3.27
C VAL A 29 -11.58 -13.72 -3.42
N GLN A 30 -12.05 -13.19 -2.29
CA GLN A 30 -12.41 -11.79 -2.14
C GLN A 30 -11.53 -11.18 -1.04
N ILE A 31 -10.79 -10.13 -1.37
CA ILE A 31 -9.86 -9.48 -0.43
C ILE A 31 -10.27 -8.02 -0.28
N PRO A 32 -10.72 -7.58 0.91
CA PRO A 32 -10.86 -6.17 1.25
C PRO A 32 -9.53 -5.44 1.12
N LEU A 33 -9.56 -4.30 0.43
CA LEU A 33 -8.40 -3.46 0.19
C LEU A 33 -8.80 -1.99 0.37
N ASP A 34 -8.27 -1.35 1.41
CA ASP A 34 -8.55 0.05 1.71
C ASP A 34 -7.33 0.91 1.33
N TYR A 35 -7.55 1.92 0.50
CA TYR A 35 -6.55 2.94 0.20
C TYR A 35 -6.72 4.11 1.16
N ARG A 36 -5.63 4.48 1.84
CA ARG A 36 -5.58 5.73 2.61
C ARG A 36 -4.85 6.80 1.84
N LEU A 37 -5.51 7.92 1.67
CA LEU A 37 -5.05 9.04 0.85
C LEU A 37 -4.82 10.27 1.70
N LEU A 38 -3.84 11.06 1.29
CA LEU A 38 -3.54 12.39 1.79
C LEU A 38 -3.64 13.36 0.62
N GLN A 39 -4.38 14.44 0.80
CA GLN A 39 -4.42 15.53 -0.15
C GLN A 39 -3.17 16.38 0.03
N LYS A 40 -2.43 16.61 -1.06
CA LYS A 40 -1.26 17.48 -1.07
C LYS A 40 -1.27 18.31 -2.34
N ASN A 41 -1.23 19.64 -2.20
CA ASN A 41 -1.27 20.59 -3.32
C ASN A 41 -2.48 20.38 -4.24
N GLY A 42 -3.64 20.05 -3.68
CA GLY A 42 -4.87 19.78 -4.44
C GLY A 42 -4.95 18.38 -5.04
N GLU A 43 -3.91 17.54 -4.90
CA GLU A 43 -3.88 16.18 -5.45
C GLU A 43 -4.01 15.13 -4.35
N TRP A 44 -4.85 14.12 -4.55
CA TRP A 44 -4.92 12.96 -3.69
C TRP A 44 -3.76 12.00 -3.97
N ARG A 45 -3.06 11.59 -2.92
CA ARG A 45 -1.95 10.64 -3.00
C ARG A 45 -2.17 9.51 -2.01
N VAL A 46 -2.08 8.28 -2.48
CA VAL A 46 -2.11 7.08 -1.62
C VAL A 46 -0.83 7.05 -0.79
N TYR A 47 -0.96 7.01 0.54
CA TYR A 47 0.19 6.88 1.44
C TYR A 47 0.24 5.54 2.18
N ASP A 48 -0.88 4.81 2.25
CA ASP A 48 -0.96 3.50 2.87
C ASP A 48 -2.04 2.66 2.17
N VAL A 49 -1.80 1.35 2.13
CA VAL A 49 -2.77 0.35 1.66
C VAL A 49 -2.99 -0.63 2.79
N VAL A 50 -4.25 -0.90 3.10
CA VAL A 50 -4.66 -1.84 4.12
C VAL A 50 -5.25 -3.06 3.43
N ILE A 51 -4.64 -4.23 3.64
CA ILE A 51 -5.11 -5.50 3.07
C ILE A 51 -5.56 -6.37 4.24
N ASP A 52 -6.82 -6.83 4.23
CA ASP A 52 -7.41 -7.61 5.34
C ASP A 52 -7.19 -6.95 6.73
N GLY A 53 -7.33 -5.62 6.80
CA GLY A 53 -7.13 -4.85 8.03
C GLY A 53 -5.67 -4.61 8.42
N VAL A 54 -4.70 -5.17 7.68
CA VAL A 54 -3.26 -5.00 7.91
C VAL A 54 -2.71 -3.87 7.04
N SER A 55 -2.29 -2.78 7.67
CA SER A 55 -1.59 -1.67 7.00
C SER A 55 -0.21 -2.11 6.53
N LEU A 56 0.04 -1.98 5.22
CA LEU A 56 1.35 -2.24 4.64
C LEU A 56 2.39 -1.30 5.25
N MET A 57 2.10 -0.01 5.39
CA MET A 57 3.02 0.94 6.00
C MET A 57 3.40 0.51 7.42
N LYS A 58 2.43 0.12 8.26
CA LYS A 58 2.71 -0.36 9.63
C LYS A 58 3.51 -1.65 9.64
N ASN A 59 3.16 -2.60 8.76
CA ASN A 59 3.87 -3.88 8.63
C ASN A 59 5.35 -3.68 8.27
N TYR A 60 5.63 -2.76 7.34
CA TYR A 60 6.99 -2.46 6.91
C TYR A 60 7.75 -1.52 7.85
N ARG A 61 7.06 -0.63 8.59
CA ARG A 61 7.71 0.32 9.51
C ARG A 61 8.64 -0.36 10.51
N GLY A 62 8.22 -1.50 11.08
CA GLY A 62 9.06 -2.26 12.01
C GLY A 62 10.32 -2.82 11.34
N GLN A 63 10.19 -3.33 10.12
CA GLN A 63 11.31 -3.88 9.34
C GLN A 63 12.27 -2.77 8.90
N PHE A 64 11.75 -1.64 8.41
CA PHE A 64 12.55 -0.50 7.99
C PHE A 64 13.29 0.13 9.17
N SER A 65 12.63 0.30 10.31
CA SER A 65 13.27 0.82 11.53
C SER A 65 14.45 -0.07 11.95
N ARG A 66 14.29 -1.39 11.86
CA ARG A 66 15.38 -2.34 12.15
C ARG A 66 16.55 -2.17 11.18
N ILE A 67 16.28 -2.07 9.88
CA ILE A 67 17.32 -1.92 8.85
C ILE A 67 18.06 -0.59 9.00
N ILE A 68 17.34 0.52 9.22
CA ILE A 68 17.96 1.83 9.41
C ILE A 68 18.83 1.82 10.67
N ASN A 69 18.33 1.27 11.78
CA ASN A 69 19.09 1.20 13.02
C ASN A 69 20.33 0.27 12.92
N SER A 70 20.25 -0.80 12.13
CA SER A 70 21.36 -1.75 11.98
C SER A 70 22.34 -1.40 10.86
N SER A 71 21.99 -0.47 9.98
CA SER A 71 22.71 -0.19 8.74
C SER A 71 22.61 1.30 8.42
N SER A 72 21.83 1.69 7.40
CA SER A 72 21.61 3.09 7.04
C SER A 72 20.34 3.24 6.20
N PHE A 73 19.97 4.48 5.90
CA PHE A 73 18.87 4.80 5.00
C PHE A 73 19.14 4.35 3.55
N GLU A 74 20.38 4.45 3.08
CA GLU A 74 20.82 3.98 1.76
C GLU A 74 20.64 2.47 1.62
N ALA A 75 20.99 1.70 2.65
CA ALA A 75 20.80 0.24 2.67
C ALA A 75 19.32 -0.17 2.61
N LEU A 76 18.42 0.66 3.17
CA LEU A 76 16.98 0.47 3.01
C LEU A 76 16.53 0.73 1.57
N LEU A 77 17.00 1.83 0.97
CA LEU A 77 16.70 2.21 -0.42
C LEU A 77 17.14 1.11 -1.41
N GLU A 78 18.33 0.54 -1.22
CA GLU A 78 18.85 -0.56 -2.04
C GLU A 78 17.98 -1.83 -1.93
N LYS A 79 17.55 -2.18 -0.71
CA LYS A 79 16.62 -3.30 -0.48
C LYS A 79 15.24 -3.08 -1.10
N LEU A 80 14.76 -1.84 -1.15
CA LEU A 80 13.49 -1.53 -1.80
C LEU A 80 13.59 -1.64 -3.32
N ARG A 81 14.69 -1.15 -3.92
CA ARG A 81 14.94 -1.26 -5.36
C ARG A 81 15.04 -2.71 -5.81
N SER A 82 15.82 -3.53 -5.10
CA SER A 82 15.95 -4.96 -5.42
C SER A 82 14.64 -5.74 -5.33
N LYS A 83 13.71 -5.38 -4.42
CA LYS A 83 12.35 -5.96 -4.38
C LYS A 83 11.44 -5.47 -5.49
N ALA A 84 11.55 -4.21 -5.91
CA ALA A 84 10.75 -3.66 -7.00
C ALA A 84 11.15 -4.28 -8.36
N ASP A 85 12.45 -4.47 -8.59
CA ASP A 85 12.97 -5.08 -9.83
C ASP A 85 12.55 -6.55 -10.01
N LEU A 86 12.31 -7.26 -8.89
CA LEU A 86 11.75 -8.62 -8.89
C LEU A 86 10.27 -8.66 -9.32
N GLY A 87 9.53 -7.54 -9.23
CA GLY A 87 8.11 -7.45 -9.60
C GLY A 87 7.86 -6.99 -11.04
N THR A 88 8.85 -6.38 -11.70
CA THR A 88 8.78 -5.93 -13.11
C THR A 88 9.38 -6.91 -14.12
N SER A 89 9.91 -8.04 -13.64
CA SER A 89 10.37 -9.14 -14.48
C SER A 89 9.23 -10.14 -14.71
N SER A 90 8.17 -9.75 -15.43
CA SER A 90 7.10 -10.65 -15.91
C SER A 90 6.41 -10.07 -17.14
#